data_AF-A0AAV8VBW7-F1
#
_entry.id   AF-A0AAV8VBW7-F1
#
_cell.length_a   1.000
_cell.length_b   1.000
_cell.length_c   1.000
_cell.angle_alpha   90.00
_cell.angle_beta   90.00
_cell.angle_gamma   90.00
#
_symmetry.space_group_name_H-M   'P 1'
#
loop_
_entity.id
_entity.type
_entity.pdbx_description
1 polymer ?
#
loop_
_entity_poly.entity_id
_entity_poly.type
_entity_poly.pdbx_seq_one_letter_code
_entity_poly.pdbx_strand_id
1 'polypeptide(L)'
;MKVGLYRVTTFLNDQYGYLLNRCIYDVEDTHTDRLKSCHPVYYLDETWLNEGHTKQTIWQDTTIRSKRQAFIEGLSTGLKNPSGKDCRLIILHIGSDSGFVDDCLPVFDGKKSTDYHEEMNSTVFEQWFESMLKNLPQNSLIVMDNASYHSRRTEKIPSTGTRKKDIQ
;
A
#
# COMPACT_ATOMS: atom_id res chain seq x y z
N MET A 1 -6.43 -27.57 -22.50
CA MET A 1 -6.25 -26.56 -21.44
C MET A 1 -7.23 -25.44 -21.76
N LYS A 2 -8.36 -25.36 -21.04
CA LYS A 2 -9.40 -24.36 -21.32
C LYS A 2 -8.97 -23.03 -20.70
N VAL A 3 -8.74 -22.03 -21.53
CA VAL A 3 -8.49 -20.65 -21.10
C VAL A 3 -9.84 -20.08 -20.65
N GLY A 4 -10.03 -19.97 -19.33
CA GLY A 4 -11.20 -19.34 -18.75
C GLY A 4 -11.04 -17.83 -18.81
N LEU A 5 -11.91 -17.18 -19.58
CA LEU A 5 -11.99 -15.72 -19.66
C LEU A 5 -12.61 -15.21 -18.34
N TYR A 6 -11.79 -14.88 -17.35
CA TYR A 6 -12.29 -14.19 -16.16
C TYR A 6 -12.41 -12.71 -16.50
N ARG A 7 -13.63 -12.28 -16.84
CA ARG A 7 -14.00 -10.87 -16.77
C ARG A 7 -14.01 -10.49 -15.30
N VAL A 8 -12.86 -10.10 -14.75
CA VAL A 8 -12.79 -9.50 -13.42
C VAL A 8 -13.30 -8.07 -13.54
N THR A 9 -14.62 -7.93 -13.55
CA THR A 9 -15.26 -6.69 -13.15
C THR A 9 -15.14 -6.68 -11.63
N THR A 10 -14.17 -5.96 -11.07
CA THR A 10 -14.08 -5.78 -9.63
C THR A 10 -15.28 -4.93 -9.21
N PHE A 11 -16.33 -5.59 -8.72
CA PHE A 11 -17.45 -4.93 -8.08
C PHE A 11 -16.93 -4.32 -6.77
N LEU A 12 -16.54 -3.05 -6.80
CA LEU A 12 -16.61 -2.23 -5.60
C LEU A 12 -18.10 -2.07 -5.27
N ASN A 13 -18.59 -2.92 -4.37
CA ASN A 13 -19.85 -2.82 -3.63
C ASN A 13 -21.14 -2.65 -4.49
N ASP A 14 -22.15 -3.48 -4.24
CA ASP A 14 -23.48 -3.33 -4.86
C ASP A 14 -24.20 -1.99 -4.56
N GLN A 15 -23.65 -1.12 -3.70
CA GLN A 15 -24.08 0.28 -3.55
C GLN A 15 -23.43 1.27 -4.52
N TYR A 16 -22.27 0.95 -5.13
CA TYR A 16 -21.52 1.84 -6.02
C TYR A 16 -21.49 1.38 -7.49
N GLY A 17 -22.09 0.21 -7.79
CA GLY A 17 -22.21 -0.35 -9.14
C GLY A 17 -22.90 0.56 -10.18
N TYR A 18 -23.53 1.65 -9.75
CA TYR A 18 -24.16 2.63 -10.64
C TYR A 18 -23.25 3.80 -11.06
N LEU A 19 -22.03 3.94 -10.52
CA LEU A 19 -21.24 5.17 -10.72
C LEU A 19 -19.94 5.04 -11.52
N LEU A 20 -19.36 3.87 -11.78
CA LEU A 20 -18.03 3.83 -12.41
C LEU A 20 -17.82 2.64 -13.36
N ASN A 21 -17.77 2.93 -14.68
CA ASN A 21 -17.12 2.08 -15.67
C ASN A 21 -15.59 2.23 -15.54
N ARG A 22 -14.98 1.70 -14.48
CA ARG A 22 -13.52 1.69 -14.29
C ARG A 22 -13.04 0.26 -14.14
N CYS A 23 -11.93 -0.08 -14.78
CA CYS A 23 -11.37 -1.42 -14.76
C CYS A 23 -10.10 -1.45 -13.91
N ILE A 24 -10.05 -2.41 -12.99
CA ILE A 24 -8.94 -2.66 -12.07
C ILE A 24 -8.27 -3.94 -12.56
N TYR A 25 -6.95 -3.93 -12.73
CA TYR A 25 -6.20 -5.11 -13.17
C TYR A 25 -4.95 -5.33 -12.33
N ASP A 26 -4.63 -6.61 -12.11
CA ASP A 26 -3.35 -7.05 -11.57
C ASP A 26 -2.25 -6.95 -12.64
N VAL A 27 -1.02 -6.64 -12.20
CA VAL A 27 0.15 -6.29 -13.04
C VAL A 27 0.57 -7.38 -14.05
N GLU A 28 0.15 -8.64 -13.88
CA GLU A 28 0.68 -9.78 -14.64
C GLU A 28 -0.05 -10.11 -15.96
N ASP A 29 -1.06 -9.34 -16.39
CA ASP A 29 -1.91 -9.75 -17.50
C ASP A 29 -1.54 -9.13 -18.87
N THR A 30 -1.43 -9.98 -19.90
CA THR A 30 -1.17 -9.60 -21.32
C THR A 30 -2.26 -8.72 -21.94
N HIS A 31 -3.42 -8.58 -21.28
CA HIS A 31 -4.51 -7.69 -21.69
C HIS A 31 -4.27 -6.23 -21.32
N THR A 32 -3.36 -5.96 -20.37
CA THR A 32 -3.04 -4.59 -19.96
C THR A 32 -2.57 -3.77 -21.16
N ASP A 33 -1.68 -4.30 -22.00
CA ASP A 33 -1.10 -3.56 -23.14
C ASP A 33 -2.14 -3.09 -24.17
N ARG A 34 -3.21 -3.84 -24.39
CA ARG A 34 -4.32 -3.42 -25.28
C ARG A 34 -5.22 -2.37 -24.64
N LEU A 35 -5.26 -2.30 -23.32
CA LEU A 35 -6.05 -1.33 -22.57
C LEU A 35 -5.29 -0.02 -22.34
N LYS A 36 -3.96 -0.09 -22.19
CA LYS A 36 -3.06 1.07 -22.10
C LYS A 36 -3.20 2.02 -23.29
N SER A 37 -3.55 1.51 -24.48
CA SER A 37 -3.72 2.35 -25.67
C SER A 37 -5.04 3.13 -25.71
N CYS A 38 -6.04 2.75 -24.91
CA CYS A 38 -7.37 3.35 -24.93
C CYS A 38 -7.73 4.09 -23.63
N HIS A 39 -6.95 3.92 -22.57
CA HIS A 39 -7.27 4.44 -21.24
C HIS A 39 -6.04 5.02 -20.56
N PRO A 40 -6.17 6.16 -19.85
CA PRO A 40 -5.15 6.64 -18.94
C PRO A 40 -4.83 5.57 -17.89
N VAL A 41 -3.55 5.27 -17.70
CA VAL A 41 -3.09 4.19 -16.81
C VAL A 41 -2.47 4.78 -15.57
N TYR A 42 -2.91 4.29 -14.42
CA TYR A 42 -2.40 4.69 -13.12
C TYR A 42 -1.93 3.46 -12.36
N TYR A 43 -0.83 3.63 -11.65
CA TYR A 43 -0.19 2.63 -10.80
C TYR A 43 -0.28 3.09 -9.35
N LEU A 44 -0.73 2.19 -8.51
CA LEU A 44 -0.79 2.36 -7.07
C LEU A 44 0.17 1.37 -6.42
N ASP A 45 0.87 1.84 -5.39
CA ASP A 45 1.62 0.97 -4.49
C ASP A 45 1.68 1.54 -3.06
N GLU A 46 1.94 0.66 -2.10
CA GLU A 46 2.22 0.99 -0.71
C GLU A 46 3.72 0.82 -0.40
N THR A 47 4.31 1.78 0.31
CA THR A 47 5.65 1.63 0.85
C THR A 47 5.75 2.03 2.31
N TRP A 48 6.80 1.55 2.97
CA TRP A 48 7.00 1.62 4.41
C TRP A 48 8.37 2.22 4.71
N LEU A 49 8.39 3.27 5.50
CA LEU A 49 9.61 3.91 5.99
C LEU A 49 9.70 3.71 7.51
N ASN A 50 10.75 3.04 7.98
CA ASN A 50 10.95 2.84 9.42
C ASN A 50 11.54 4.09 10.08
N GLU A 51 11.12 4.39 11.30
CA GLU A 51 11.74 5.43 12.13
C GLU A 51 13.24 5.12 12.33
N GLY A 52 14.07 6.14 12.11
CA GLY A 52 15.52 6.01 12.20
C GLY A 52 16.17 5.25 11.03
N HIS A 53 15.48 5.08 9.89
CA HIS A 53 16.08 4.53 8.66
C HIS A 53 17.42 5.22 8.36
N THR A 54 18.50 4.43 8.47
CA THR A 54 19.88 4.88 8.31
C THR A 54 20.62 3.96 7.34
N LYS A 55 21.75 4.42 6.81
CA LYS A 55 22.61 3.58 5.97
C LYS A 55 23.14 2.39 6.78
N GLN A 56 23.21 1.21 6.15
CA GLN A 56 23.78 0.00 6.76
C GLN A 56 25.21 0.22 7.26
N THR A 57 25.94 1.07 6.58
CA THR A 57 27.29 1.49 6.95
C THR A 57 27.31 2.98 7.23
N ILE A 58 27.77 3.33 8.42
CA ILE A 58 28.08 4.69 8.83
C ILE A 58 29.51 4.73 9.34
N TRP A 59 30.22 5.83 9.10
CA TRP A 59 31.52 6.05 9.73
C TRP A 59 31.29 6.24 11.23
N GLN A 60 31.76 5.29 12.02
CA GLN A 60 31.71 5.34 13.47
C GLN A 60 33.12 5.63 13.99
N ASP A 61 33.24 6.68 14.80
CA ASP A 61 34.48 6.97 15.50
C ASP A 61 34.72 5.91 16.58
N THR A 62 35.81 5.16 16.47
CA THR A 62 36.20 4.09 17.41
C THR A 62 37.04 4.61 18.58
N THR A 63 37.46 5.87 18.55
CA THR A 63 38.27 6.50 19.60
C THR A 63 37.43 6.87 20.83
N ILE A 64 36.16 7.20 20.61
CA ILE A 64 35.20 7.57 21.66
C ILE A 64 34.61 6.30 22.28
N ARG A 65 34.93 6.02 23.54
CA ARG A 65 34.48 4.78 24.23
C ARG A 65 33.24 4.96 25.10
N SER A 66 32.80 6.20 25.34
CA SER A 66 31.61 6.46 26.16
C SER A 66 30.96 7.81 25.85
N LYS A 67 29.66 7.93 26.16
CA LYS A 67 28.91 9.20 26.08
C LYS A 67 29.53 10.32 26.92
N ARG A 68 30.08 9.96 28.09
CA ARG A 68 30.72 10.92 28.99
C ARG A 68 32.02 11.47 28.41
N GLN A 69 32.83 10.61 27.79
CA GLN A 69 34.05 11.02 27.10
C GLN A 69 33.72 11.95 25.92
N ALA A 70 32.76 11.58 25.08
CA ALA A 70 32.30 12.42 23.98
C ALA A 70 31.89 13.82 24.45
N PHE A 71 31.09 13.89 25.53
CA PHE A 71 30.64 15.16 26.10
C PHE A 71 31.79 16.03 26.63
N ILE A 72 32.77 15.43 27.32
CA ILE A 72 33.95 16.14 27.85
C ILE A 72 34.82 16.67 26.70
N GLU A 73 34.95 15.91 25.61
CA GLU A 73 35.76 16.26 24.44
C GLU A 73 35.00 17.14 23.42
N GLY A 74 33.74 17.49 23.67
CA GLY A 74 32.90 18.28 22.76
C GLY A 74 32.48 17.54 21.48
N LEU A 75 32.54 16.21 21.49
CA LEU A 75 32.20 15.33 20.37
C LEU A 75 30.79 14.74 20.54
N SER A 76 30.17 14.30 19.44
CA SER A 76 28.92 13.55 19.47
C SER A 76 29.19 12.05 19.38
N THR A 77 28.33 11.21 19.97
CA THR A 77 28.45 9.74 19.87
C THR A 77 27.97 9.15 18.54
N GLY A 78 27.80 9.99 17.51
CA GLY A 78 27.22 9.59 16.22
C GLY A 78 25.71 9.33 16.29
N LEU A 79 25.15 8.97 15.12
CA LEU A 79 23.74 8.57 15.00
C LEU A 79 23.49 7.29 15.80
N LYS A 80 22.42 7.27 16.60
CA LYS A 80 21.95 6.03 17.23
C LYS A 80 21.49 5.09 16.13
N ASN A 81 21.93 3.84 16.17
CA ASN A 81 21.33 2.81 15.34
C ASN A 81 19.82 2.75 15.64
N PRO A 82 18.95 2.71 14.61
CA PRO A 82 17.53 2.52 14.84
C PRO A 82 17.33 1.21 15.59
N SER A 83 16.68 1.27 16.76
CA SER A 83 16.06 0.10 17.34
C SER A 83 14.98 -0.33 16.35
N GLY A 84 15.10 -1.50 15.73
CA GLY A 84 14.14 -2.02 14.73
C GLY A 84 12.73 -2.31 15.25
N LYS A 85 12.29 -1.61 16.30
CA LYS A 85 11.06 -1.74 17.07
C LYS A 85 10.36 -0.38 17.27
N ASP A 86 10.65 0.60 16.43
CA ASP A 86 10.10 1.95 16.51
C ASP A 86 9.22 2.27 15.28
N CYS A 87 8.46 3.36 15.37
CA CYS A 87 7.28 3.64 14.56
C CYS A 87 7.55 3.57 13.05
N ARG A 88 6.52 3.35 12.25
CA ARG A 88 6.63 3.30 10.78
C ARG A 88 5.86 4.45 10.17
N LEU A 89 6.30 4.90 9.02
CA LEU A 89 5.55 5.77 8.13
C LEU A 89 5.06 4.93 6.96
N ILE A 90 3.76 4.93 6.76
CA ILE A 90 3.10 4.22 5.67
C ILE A 90 2.76 5.27 4.64
N ILE A 91 3.22 5.02 3.42
CA ILE A 91 3.08 5.92 2.30
C ILE A 91 2.33 5.15 1.23
N LEU A 92 1.14 5.63 0.88
CA LEU A 92 0.35 5.12 -0.22
C LEU A 92 0.22 6.23 -1.25
N HIS A 93 0.43 5.93 -2.53
CA HIS A 93 0.28 6.91 -3.59
C HIS A 93 -0.15 6.25 -4.90
N ILE A 94 -0.81 7.03 -5.75
CA ILE A 94 -1.10 6.70 -7.14
C ILE A 94 -0.39 7.66 -8.12
N GLY A 95 0.12 7.14 -9.23
CA GLY A 95 0.75 7.94 -10.28
C GLY A 95 0.65 7.31 -11.67
N SER A 96 0.96 8.08 -12.70
CA SER A 96 1.06 7.62 -14.09
C SER A 96 2.41 8.00 -14.69
N ASP A 97 2.56 7.79 -16.00
CA ASP A 97 3.70 8.29 -16.79
C ASP A 97 3.88 9.81 -16.72
N SER A 98 2.80 10.55 -16.44
CA SER A 98 2.81 12.00 -16.22
C SER A 98 3.22 12.44 -14.81
N GLY A 99 3.42 11.48 -13.89
CA GLY A 99 3.78 11.73 -12.50
C GLY A 99 2.68 11.38 -11.51
N PHE A 100 2.84 11.86 -10.29
CA PHE A 100 1.93 11.60 -9.17
C PHE A 100 0.66 12.44 -9.26
N VAL A 101 -0.46 11.88 -8.79
CA VAL A 101 -1.75 12.59 -8.74
C VAL A 101 -1.83 13.45 -7.49
N ASP A 102 -2.08 14.74 -7.65
CA ASP A 102 -2.21 15.67 -6.52
C ASP A 102 -3.34 15.25 -5.56
N ASP A 103 -3.16 15.59 -4.28
CA ASP A 103 -4.09 15.29 -3.17
C ASP A 103 -4.40 13.80 -2.95
N CYS A 104 -3.58 12.90 -3.50
CA CYS A 104 -3.72 11.46 -3.36
C CYS A 104 -2.63 10.79 -2.51
N LEU A 105 -1.84 11.56 -1.75
CA LEU A 105 -0.74 11.07 -0.90
C LEU A 105 -1.13 11.02 0.59
N PRO A 106 -1.76 9.94 1.07
CA PRO A 106 -1.86 9.65 2.48
C PRO A 106 -0.51 9.21 3.03
N VAL A 107 -0.08 9.88 4.09
CA VAL A 107 1.06 9.48 4.92
C VAL A 107 0.55 9.32 6.34
N PHE A 108 0.76 8.14 6.93
CA PHE A 108 0.26 7.85 8.27
C PHE A 108 1.27 7.08 9.11
N ASP A 109 1.25 7.33 10.41
CA ASP A 109 2.12 6.69 11.37
C ASP A 109 1.56 5.30 11.75
N GLY A 110 2.34 4.27 11.49
CA GLY A 110 2.18 2.94 12.05
C GLY A 110 2.47 2.94 13.55
N LYS A 111 1.52 2.40 14.33
CA LYS A 111 1.65 2.28 15.79
C LYS A 111 2.58 1.10 16.13
N LYS A 112 3.09 1.04 17.36
CA LYS A 112 3.82 -0.14 17.85
C LYS A 112 2.89 -1.36 18.02
N SER A 113 2.40 -1.93 16.93
CA SER A 113 1.73 -3.22 16.92
C SER A 113 2.69 -4.30 16.43
N THR A 114 2.53 -5.49 17.00
CA THR A 114 3.24 -6.70 16.57
C THR A 114 2.72 -7.21 15.22
N ASP A 115 1.53 -6.78 14.81
CA ASP A 115 0.86 -7.20 13.58
C ASP A 115 0.89 -6.08 12.53
N TYR A 116 1.58 -6.36 11.43
CA TYR A 116 1.70 -5.48 10.26
C TYR A 116 0.34 -5.20 9.59
N HIS A 117 -0.64 -6.09 9.78
CA HIS A 117 -1.96 -5.99 9.16
C HIS A 117 -2.93 -5.08 9.93
N GLU A 118 -2.56 -4.58 11.11
CA GLU A 118 -3.42 -3.66 11.87
C GLU A 118 -3.36 -2.22 11.36
N GLU A 119 -2.27 -1.84 10.68
CA GLU A 119 -2.00 -0.44 10.30
C GLU A 119 -2.64 -0.07 8.95
N MET A 120 -2.34 -0.81 7.88
CA MET A 120 -3.02 -0.71 6.59
C MET A 120 -4.11 -1.79 6.53
N ASN A 121 -5.37 -1.37 6.60
CA ASN A 121 -6.53 -2.26 6.55
C ASN A 121 -7.53 -1.83 5.47
N SER A 122 -8.44 -2.72 5.12
CA SER A 122 -9.42 -2.48 4.05
C SER A 122 -10.25 -1.22 4.24
N THR A 123 -10.59 -0.84 5.47
CA THR A 123 -11.42 0.34 5.72
C THR A 123 -10.65 1.62 5.40
N VAL A 124 -9.39 1.71 5.83
CA VAL A 124 -8.51 2.85 5.51
C VAL A 124 -8.27 2.93 4.01
N PHE A 125 -7.96 1.80 3.38
CA PHE A 125 -7.76 1.71 1.95
C PHE A 125 -9.00 2.15 1.17
N GLU A 126 -10.18 1.63 1.48
CA GLU A 126 -11.43 1.97 0.79
C GLU A 126 -11.76 3.47 0.87
N GLN A 127 -11.64 4.08 2.06
CA GLN A 127 -11.90 5.51 2.24
C GLN A 127 -10.94 6.37 1.41
N TRP A 128 -9.66 6.01 1.41
CA TRP A 128 -8.68 6.68 0.57
C TRP A 128 -8.98 6.44 -0.91
N PHE A 129 -9.33 5.21 -1.30
CA PHE A 129 -9.59 4.83 -2.67
C PHE A 129 -10.76 5.62 -3.25
N GLU A 130 -11.88 5.72 -2.52
CA GLU A 130 -13.03 6.54 -2.89
C GLU A 130 -12.69 8.03 -3.05
N SER A 131 -11.80 8.55 -2.20
CA SER A 131 -11.36 9.95 -2.28
C SER A 131 -10.50 10.19 -3.53
N MET A 132 -9.48 9.36 -3.73
CA MET A 132 -8.55 9.44 -4.86
C MET A 132 -9.27 9.30 -6.20
N LEU A 133 -10.33 8.48 -6.29
CA LEU A 133 -11.08 8.24 -7.52
C LEU A 133 -11.70 9.53 -8.10
N LYS A 134 -11.91 10.55 -7.27
CA LYS A 134 -12.43 11.86 -7.69
C LYS A 134 -11.40 12.70 -8.45
N ASN A 135 -10.12 12.42 -8.22
CA ASN A 135 -8.98 13.13 -8.83
C ASN A 135 -8.53 12.46 -10.14
N LEU A 136 -9.08 11.29 -10.49
CA LEU A 136 -8.74 10.58 -11.72
C LEU A 136 -9.74 10.90 -12.84
N PRO A 137 -9.28 10.96 -14.10
CA PRO A 137 -10.16 11.09 -15.24
C PRO A 137 -11.12 9.88 -15.35
N GLN A 138 -12.20 10.06 -16.09
CA GLN A 138 -13.14 8.98 -16.37
C GLN A 138 -12.46 7.89 -17.22
N ASN A 139 -12.91 6.64 -17.07
CA ASN A 139 -12.35 5.47 -17.77
C ASN A 139 -10.85 5.26 -17.54
N SER A 140 -10.34 5.66 -16.38
CA SER A 140 -8.96 5.34 -15.97
C SER A 140 -8.80 3.85 -15.68
N LEU A 141 -7.64 3.32 -16.05
CA LEU A 141 -7.15 1.99 -15.71
C LEU A 141 -6.31 2.10 -14.44
N ILE A 142 -6.68 1.40 -13.38
CA ILE A 142 -5.91 1.37 -12.13
C ILE A 142 -5.25 0.00 -12.00
N VAL A 143 -3.94 0.03 -11.83
CA VAL A 143 -3.09 -1.14 -11.67
C VAL A 143 -2.55 -1.17 -10.25
N MET A 144 -2.71 -2.31 -9.59
CA MET A 144 -2.27 -2.54 -8.21
C MET A 144 -1.85 -3.99 -8.00
N ASP A 145 -1.19 -4.27 -6.88
CA ASP A 145 -0.92 -5.64 -6.45
C ASP A 145 -2.19 -6.30 -5.88
N ASN A 146 -2.10 -7.58 -5.54
CA ASN A 146 -3.23 -8.36 -5.01
C ASN A 146 -3.12 -8.56 -3.49
N ALA A 147 -2.91 -7.47 -2.75
CA ALA A 147 -2.98 -7.52 -1.30
C ALA A 147 -4.41 -7.81 -0.82
N SER A 148 -4.53 -8.61 0.24
CA SER A 148 -5.83 -9.09 0.71
C SER A 148 -6.81 -7.98 1.13
N TYR A 149 -6.29 -6.83 1.55
CA TYR A 149 -7.10 -5.69 1.96
C TYR A 149 -7.66 -4.87 0.80
N HIS A 150 -7.11 -4.98 -0.42
CA HIS A 150 -7.58 -4.29 -1.62
C HIS A 150 -8.93 -4.79 -2.13
N SER A 151 -9.25 -6.06 -1.83
CA SER A 151 -10.38 -6.77 -2.40
C SER A 151 -11.31 -7.33 -1.31
N ARG A 152 -11.70 -6.48 -0.35
CA ARG A 152 -12.66 -6.90 0.69
C ARG A 152 -14.01 -7.23 0.05
N ARG A 153 -14.50 -8.44 0.32
CA ARG A 153 -15.84 -8.88 -0.09
C ARG A 153 -16.86 -8.53 0.98
N THR A 154 -17.99 -7.98 0.57
CA THR A 154 -19.13 -7.69 1.46
C THR A 154 -19.74 -8.98 2.02
N GLU A 155 -19.80 -10.02 1.19
CA GLU A 155 -20.23 -11.35 1.62
C GLU A 155 -19.05 -12.30 1.76
N LYS A 156 -19.01 -13.02 2.88
CA LYS A 156 -17.99 -14.03 3.12
C LYS A 156 -18.31 -15.27 2.29
N ILE A 157 -17.50 -15.52 1.28
CA ILE A 157 -17.61 -16.77 0.52
C ILE A 157 -17.25 -17.93 1.44
N PRO A 158 -18.09 -18.99 1.49
CA PRO A 158 -17.76 -20.18 2.23
C PRO A 158 -16.41 -20.75 1.79
N SER A 159 -15.56 -21.03 2.76
CA SER A 159 -14.31 -21.75 2.57
C SER A 159 -14.48 -23.21 3.01
N THR A 160 -13.49 -24.05 2.75
CA THR A 160 -13.47 -25.43 3.27
C THR A 160 -13.53 -25.51 4.81
N GLY A 161 -13.22 -24.42 5.52
CA GLY A 161 -13.38 -24.30 6.97
C GLY A 161 -14.72 -23.73 7.45
N THR A 162 -15.61 -23.30 6.55
CA THR A 162 -16.91 -22.73 6.94
C THR A 162 -17.84 -23.83 7.43
N ARG A 163 -18.47 -23.65 8.59
CA ARG A 163 -19.36 -24.66 9.16
C ARG A 163 -20.65 -24.70 8.34
N LYS A 164 -21.24 -25.88 8.15
CA LYS A 164 -22.51 -26.04 7.41
C LYS A 164 -23.63 -25.12 7.90
N LYS A 165 -23.71 -24.91 9.22
CA LYS A 165 -24.69 -24.01 9.86
C LYS A 165 -24.54 -22.52 9.49
N ASP A 166 -23.38 -22.13 8.96
CA ASP A 166 -23.09 -20.74 8.57
C ASP A 166 -23.35 -20.53 7.06
N ILE A 167 -23.87 -21.55 6.35
CA ILE A 167 -24.16 -21.55 4.90
C ILE A 167 -25.62 -21.99 4.61
N GLN A 168 -26.35 -22.51 5.60
CA GLN A 168 -27.71 -23.06 5.47
C GLN A 168 -28.76 -22.16 6.12
#